data_AF-T0ZGZ5-F1
#
_entry.id   AF-T0ZGZ5-F1
#
_cell.length_a   1.000
_cell.length_b   1.000
_cell.length_c   1.000
_cell.angle_alpha   90.00
_cell.angle_beta   90.00
_cell.angle_gamma   90.00
#
_symmetry.space_group_name_H-M   'P 1'
#
loop_
_entity.id
_entity.type
_entity.pdbx_description
1 polymer ?
#
loop_
_entity_poly.entity_id
_entity_poly.type
_entity_poly.pdbx_seq_one_letter_code
_entity_poly.pdbx_strand_id
1 'polypeptide(L)'
;MGGKFEALSKDMVRLITELSTIGVELKDPARGLLDFPAIFEGREILLCWQAGETNLNYWHETDTGFSGRRDIHELNRSPETMG
;
A
#
# COMPACT_ATOMS: atom_id res chain seq x y z
N MET A 1 -34.84 6.75 -10.62
CA MET A 1 -33.67 6.02 -11.17
C MET A 1 -32.32 6.37 -10.49
N GLY A 2 -32.30 7.01 -9.31
CA GLY A 2 -31.05 7.48 -8.66
C GLY A 2 -30.49 6.64 -7.48
N GLY A 3 -31.30 5.76 -6.87
CA GLY A 3 -30.93 5.16 -5.57
C GLY A 3 -29.73 4.19 -5.60
N LYS A 4 -29.50 3.49 -6.72
CA LYS A 4 -28.40 2.50 -6.81
C LYS A 4 -27.03 3.16 -6.92
N PHE A 5 -26.93 4.26 -7.66
CA PHE A 5 -25.68 5.01 -7.83
C PHE A 5 -25.27 5.68 -6.52
N GLU A 6 -26.24 6.26 -5.81
CA GLU A 6 -26.01 6.92 -4.52
C GLU A 6 -25.58 5.92 -3.44
N ALA A 7 -26.23 4.74 -3.37
CA ALA A 7 -25.81 3.67 -2.46
C ALA A 7 -24.38 3.20 -2.73
N LEU A 8 -24.02 2.96 -4.00
CA LEU A 8 -22.68 2.52 -4.39
C LEU A 8 -21.61 3.56 -4.06
N SER A 9 -21.91 4.85 -4.29
CA SER A 9 -21.00 5.93 -3.93
C SER A 9 -20.77 6.01 -2.43
N LYS A 10 -21.83 5.81 -1.63
CA LYS A 10 -21.73 5.83 -0.16
C LYS A 10 -20.88 4.68 0.36
N ASP A 11 -21.06 3.49 -0.20
CA ASP A 11 -20.23 2.33 0.15
C ASP A 11 -18.76 2.55 -0.21
N MET A 12 -18.47 3.11 -1.38
CA MET A 12 -17.11 3.43 -1.79
C MET A 12 -16.43 4.40 -0.82
N VAL A 13 -17.11 5.49 -0.45
CA VAL A 13 -16.58 6.47 0.51
C VAL A 13 -16.32 5.82 1.87
N ARG A 14 -17.24 4.98 2.35
CA ARG A 14 -17.07 4.24 3.61
C ARG A 14 -15.83 3.35 3.58
N LEU A 15 -15.66 2.54 2.54
CA LEU A 15 -14.53 1.62 2.42
C LEU A 15 -13.18 2.36 2.33
N ILE A 16 -13.14 3.48 1.59
CA ILE A 16 -11.93 4.33 1.52
C ILE A 16 -11.61 4.94 2.88
N THR A 17 -12.64 5.36 3.62
CA THR A 17 -12.47 5.91 4.97
C THR A 17 -11.96 4.85 5.95
N GLU A 18 -12.46 3.62 5.85
CA GLU A 18 -12.00 2.48 6.66
C GLU A 18 -10.51 2.21 6.43
N LEU A 19 -10.04 2.21 5.17
CA LEU A 19 -8.61 2.08 4.85
C LEU A 19 -7.77 3.18 5.50
N SER A 20 -8.17 4.43 5.35
CA SER A 20 -7.45 5.56 5.95
C SER A 20 -7.44 5.50 7.48
N THR A 21 -8.52 5.02 8.10
CA THR A 21 -8.63 4.90 9.56
C THR A 21 -7.63 3.90 10.14
N ILE A 22 -7.28 2.86 9.39
CA ILE A 22 -6.27 1.87 9.79
C ILE A 22 -4.85 2.23 9.29
N GLY A 23 -4.67 3.42 8.72
CA GLY A 23 -3.38 3.91 8.22
C GLY A 23 -2.99 3.41 6.83
N VAL A 24 -3.90 2.79 6.08
CA VAL A 24 -3.64 2.33 4.70
C VAL A 24 -3.96 3.45 3.71
N GLU A 25 -3.06 3.69 2.77
CA GLU A 25 -3.21 4.71 1.75
C GLU A 25 -3.67 4.10 0.42
N LEU A 26 -4.86 4.51 -0.06
CA LEU A 26 -5.31 4.18 -1.41
C LEU A 26 -4.68 5.13 -2.44
N LYS A 27 -3.71 4.63 -3.21
CA LYS A 27 -2.93 5.46 -4.16
C LYS A 27 -3.56 5.53 -5.54
N ASP A 28 -4.09 4.42 -6.03
CA ASP A 28 -4.77 4.33 -7.31
C ASP A 28 -5.96 3.36 -7.22
N PRO A 29 -7.20 3.86 -7.10
CA PRO A 29 -8.41 3.04 -7.03
C PRO A 29 -8.66 2.21 -8.30
N ALA A 30 -8.28 2.71 -9.47
CA ALA A 30 -8.52 2.01 -10.74
C ALA A 30 -7.62 0.78 -10.88
N ARG A 31 -6.40 0.86 -10.34
CA ARG A 31 -5.45 -0.26 -10.29
C ARG A 31 -5.58 -1.13 -9.03
N GLY A 32 -6.29 -0.64 -8.02
CA GLY A 32 -6.34 -1.27 -6.69
C GLY A 32 -4.97 -1.21 -6.00
N LEU A 33 -4.30 -0.06 -6.07
CA LEU A 33 -2.97 0.16 -5.50
C LEU A 33 -3.08 0.74 -4.08
N LEU A 34 -2.47 0.04 -3.13
CA LEU A 34 -2.43 0.40 -1.72
C LEU A 34 -0.98 0.51 -1.22
N ASP A 35 -0.71 1.54 -0.42
CA ASP A 35 0.52 1.65 0.37
C ASP A 35 0.20 1.50 1.86
N PHE A 36 1.09 0.82 2.57
CA PHE A 36 1.04 0.60 4.01
C PHE A 36 2.29 1.24 4.61
N PRO A 37 2.16 2.39 5.28
CA PRO A 37 3.26 3.03 5.98
C PRO A 37 3.89 2.10 7.02
N ALA A 38 5.21 2.04 7.02
CA ALA A 38 5.98 1.22 7.95
C ALA A 38 7.30 1.90 8.32
N ILE A 39 7.89 1.45 9.44
CA ILE A 39 9.24 1.85 9.85
C ILE A 39 10.17 0.65 9.69
N PHE A 40 11.25 0.83 8.97
CA PHE A 40 12.31 -0.16 8.82
C PHE A 40 13.64 0.50 9.16
N GLU A 41 14.43 -0.09 10.07
CA GLU A 41 15.73 0.48 10.52
C GLU A 41 15.65 1.98 10.94
N GLY A 42 14.53 2.39 11.55
CA GLY A 42 14.33 3.76 12.01
C GLY A 42 13.98 4.78 10.93
N ARG A 43 13.78 4.36 9.68
CA ARG A 43 13.31 5.21 8.57
C ARG A 43 11.93 4.79 8.08
N GLU A 44 11.19 5.76 7.56
CA GLU A 44 9.89 5.52 6.93
C GLU A 44 10.05 4.84 5.57
N ILE A 45 9.24 3.82 5.34
CA ILE A 45 9.07 3.14 4.05
C ILE A 45 7.57 2.91 3.79
N LEU A 46 7.25 2.55 2.55
CA LEU A 46 5.90 2.15 2.17
C LEU A 46 5.92 0.70 1.69
N LEU A 47 5.20 -0.20 2.36
CA LEU A 47 4.91 -1.52 1.79
C LEU A 47 3.81 -1.34 0.75
N CYS A 48 3.95 -1.98 -0.40
CA CYS A 48 3.15 -1.68 -1.57
C CYS A 48 2.47 -2.94 -2.08
N TRP A 49 1.14 -2.89 -2.21
CA TRP A 49 0.31 -3.97 -2.72
C TRP A 49 -0.57 -3.50 -3.86
N GLN A 50 -0.70 -4.32 -4.90
CA GLN A 50 -1.62 -4.09 -6.00
C GLN A 50 -2.62 -5.23 -6.12
N ALA A 51 -3.87 -4.90 -6.47
CA ALA A 51 -4.91 -5.89 -6.77
C ALA A 51 -4.42 -6.95 -7.76
N GLY A 52 -4.60 -8.22 -7.38
CA GLY A 52 -4.08 -9.39 -8.08
C GLY A 52 -2.87 -10.04 -7.38
N GLU A 53 -2.21 -9.33 -6.46
CA GLU A 53 -1.15 -9.89 -5.62
C GLU A 53 -1.73 -10.63 -4.43
N THR A 54 -1.22 -11.82 -4.13
CA THR A 54 -1.69 -12.63 -2.98
C THR A 54 -1.12 -12.14 -1.65
N ASN A 55 0.08 -11.56 -1.67
CA ASN A 55 0.84 -11.17 -0.48
C ASN A 55 1.49 -9.79 -0.68
N LEU A 56 1.88 -9.15 0.44
CA LEU A 56 2.75 -7.97 0.45
C LEU A 56 4.19 -8.39 0.10
N ASN A 57 4.54 -8.34 -1.18
CA ASN A 57 5.86 -8.75 -1.67
C ASN A 57 6.79 -7.57 -2.00
N TYR A 58 6.30 -6.34 -1.92
CA TYR A 58 7.05 -5.19 -2.37
C TYR A 58 7.00 -4.03 -1.38
N TRP A 59 8.03 -3.20 -1.45
CA TRP A 59 8.12 -1.94 -0.73
C TRP A 59 8.77 -0.89 -1.62
N HIS A 60 8.69 0.39 -1.25
CA HIS A 60 9.42 1.47 -1.89
C HIS A 60 9.75 2.60 -0.91
N GLU A 61 10.65 3.50 -1.33
CA GLU A 61 10.91 4.74 -0.58
C GLU A 61 9.73 5.70 -0.73
N THR A 62 9.57 6.58 0.24
CA THR A 62 8.47 7.57 0.30
C THR A 62 8.47 8.54 -0.89
N ASP A 63 9.60 8.73 -1.58
CA ASP A 63 9.77 9.65 -2.71
C ASP A 63 9.76 8.97 -4.10
N THR A 64 9.75 7.64 -4.17
CA THR A 64 9.88 6.90 -5.45
C THR A 64 8.55 6.38 -6.02
N GLY A 65 7.54 6.19 -5.17
CA GLY A 65 6.24 5.65 -5.53
C GLY A 65 6.29 4.26 -6.18
N PHE A 66 5.22 3.88 -6.87
CA PHE A 66 5.06 2.55 -7.47
C PHE A 66 6.19 2.12 -8.42
N SER A 67 6.78 3.06 -9.16
CA SER A 67 7.92 2.76 -10.05
C SER A 67 9.20 2.35 -9.32
N GLY A 68 9.32 2.70 -8.03
CA GLY A 68 10.45 2.35 -7.17
C GLY A 68 10.29 1.06 -6.38
N ARG A 69 9.31 0.21 -6.73
CA ARG A 69 9.07 -1.06 -6.01
C ARG A 69 10.31 -1.94 -6.02
N ARG A 70 10.66 -2.40 -4.82
CA ARG A 70 11.70 -3.37 -4.51
C ARG A 70 11.11 -4.56 -3.79
N ASP A 71 11.79 -5.69 -3.87
CA ASP A 71 11.33 -6.91 -3.22
C ASP A 71 11.41 -6.77 -1.70
N ILE A 72 10.38 -7.22 -0.98
CA ILE A 72 10.31 -7.13 0.48
C ILE A 72 11.44 -7.90 1.17
N HIS A 73 12.01 -8.93 0.54
CA HIS A 73 13.15 -9.67 1.07
C HIS A 73 14.43 -8.82 1.17
N GLU A 74 14.50 -7.69 0.46
CA GLU A 74 15.59 -6.73 0.65
C GLU A 74 15.58 -6.10 2.05
N LEU A 75 14.42 -6.04 2.71
CA LEU A 75 14.27 -5.60 4.10
C LEU A 75 14.74 -6.66 5.12
N ASN A 76 15.17 -7.85 4.68
CA ASN A 76 15.71 -8.88 5.56
C ASN A 76 17.24 -8.99 5.50
N ARG A 77 17.91 -8.05 4.83
CA ARG A 77 19.37 -8.04 4.73
C ARG A 77 19.98 -7.34 5.94
N SER A 78 20.39 -8.12 6.93
CA SER A 78 21.24 -7.63 8.00
C SER A 78 22.65 -7.30 7.45
N PRO A 79 23.33 -6.26 7.96
CA PRO A 79 24.73 -5.98 7.62
C PRO A 79 25.68 -7.14 7.97
N GLU A 80 25.28 -8.03 8.88
CA GLU A 80 26.12 -9.14 9.35
C GLU A 80 26.37 -10.29 8.35
N THR A 81 25.73 -10.27 7.16
CA THR A 81 25.92 -11.35 6.14
C THR A 81 26.94 -11.01 5.06
N MET A 82 27.66 -9.88 5.17
CA MET A 82 28.85 -9.63 4.34
C MET A 82 30.10 -10.15 5.08
N GLY A 83 30.32 -11.46 4.98
CA GLY A 83 31.59 -12.12 5.28
C GLY A 83 32.38 -12.38 4.01
#